data_AF-A0A7K3X5P5-F1
#
_entry.id   AF-A0A7K3X5P5-F1
#
_cell.length_a   1.000
_cell.length_b   1.000
_cell.length_c   1.000
_cell.angle_alpha   90.00
_cell.angle_beta   90.00
_cell.angle_gamma   90.00
#
_symmetry.space_group_name_H-M   'P 1'
#
loop_
_entity.id
_entity.type
_entity.pdbx_description
1 polymer ?
#
loop_
_entity_poly.entity_id
_entity_poly.type
_entity_poly.pdbx_seq_one_letter_code
_entity_poly.pdbx_strand_id
1 'polypeptide(L)'
;MSNQPGSSTAAEPDQPEAAPVEVPDQAEAVPAGAAERPAYAPGALVLALVAAGWLAAMLWSTRAAITSAAAGVTAISLSAYALPGVITAALVAGAAVALATTNRIGRATLRFLAAVGTGLLVGLAAAVAINLTYADNATTNTIAGTTAAAAIIGGAMAGARNARVVGALATATLAAQVFVVLFSRARDPLSDLFGAGDTQQSMLDAAKWVSRTESLLAGLVAGLVAFGYLAWARRRAARRDGVAPDGSGSEPELSQLRWPAYLVAGAGAGLLLLLTEVIIRVGGHGLLDLAAALSEADQVAQTALGTSRIDNAIWLLFVGALTALIAFGRTLGPRPTVDEDEDEPAED
;
A
#
# COMPACT_ATOMS: atom_id res chain seq x y z
N MET A 1 38.02 -8.41 -72.77
CA MET A 1 39.44 -8.45 -72.35
C MET A 1 39.83 -7.09 -71.85
N SER A 2 39.98 -6.96 -70.53
CA SER A 2 40.92 -6.09 -69.80
C SER A 2 40.44 -5.98 -68.35
N ASN A 3 40.84 -6.96 -67.55
CA ASN A 3 40.85 -6.88 -66.10
C ASN A 3 42.24 -6.37 -65.71
N GLN A 4 42.31 -5.21 -65.05
CA GLN A 4 43.54 -4.71 -64.44
C GLN A 4 43.32 -4.59 -62.92
N PRO A 5 44.15 -5.22 -62.08
CA PRO A 5 43.95 -5.24 -60.63
C PRO A 5 44.62 -4.02 -59.99
N GLY A 6 43.83 -3.25 -59.23
CA GLY A 6 44.32 -2.20 -58.34
C GLY A 6 44.68 -2.80 -56.98
N SER A 7 45.97 -3.05 -56.78
CA SER A 7 46.60 -3.24 -55.47
C SER A 7 46.46 -1.96 -54.65
N SER A 8 45.76 -2.03 -53.52
CA SER A 8 45.87 -1.03 -52.45
C SER A 8 46.04 -1.74 -51.11
N THR A 9 47.30 -1.81 -50.70
CA THR A 9 47.74 -2.03 -49.33
C THR A 9 47.22 -0.91 -48.44
N ALA A 10 46.25 -1.20 -47.59
CA ALA A 10 45.93 -0.40 -46.42
C ALA A 10 46.30 -1.22 -45.19
N ALA A 11 47.15 -0.61 -44.35
CA ALA A 11 47.72 -1.20 -43.16
C ALA A 11 46.65 -1.67 -42.16
N GLU A 12 46.89 -2.85 -41.62
CA GLU A 12 46.18 -3.44 -40.49
C GLU A 12 46.53 -2.62 -39.23
N PRO A 13 45.58 -2.02 -38.51
CA PRO A 13 45.87 -1.45 -37.21
C PRO A 13 45.98 -2.58 -36.18
N ASP A 14 47.10 -2.56 -35.45
CA ASP A 14 47.44 -3.42 -34.30
C ASP A 14 46.20 -3.76 -33.44
N GLN A 15 45.82 -5.03 -33.44
CA GLN A 15 44.97 -5.59 -32.39
C GLN A 15 45.84 -5.77 -31.14
N PRO A 16 45.49 -5.18 -29.97
CA PRO A 16 46.13 -5.56 -28.74
C PRO A 16 45.81 -7.02 -28.44
N GLU A 17 46.88 -7.80 -28.27
CA GLU A 17 46.88 -9.19 -27.84
C GLU A 17 46.00 -9.34 -26.60
N ALA A 18 44.86 -10.02 -26.76
CA ALA A 18 43.95 -10.32 -25.68
C ALA A 18 44.67 -11.27 -24.70
N ALA A 19 45.20 -10.71 -23.62
CA ALA A 19 45.57 -11.48 -22.45
C ALA A 19 44.39 -12.39 -22.07
N PRO A 20 44.63 -13.68 -21.75
CA PRO A 20 43.57 -14.56 -21.33
C PRO A 20 42.91 -13.95 -20.08
N VAL A 21 41.66 -13.54 -20.23
CA VAL A 21 40.81 -13.18 -19.11
C VAL A 21 40.68 -14.45 -18.27
N GLU A 22 41.42 -14.52 -17.16
CA GLU A 22 41.08 -15.41 -16.06
C GLU A 22 39.65 -15.07 -15.65
N VAL A 23 38.71 -15.86 -16.15
CA VAL A 23 37.35 -15.88 -15.63
C VAL A 23 37.49 -16.36 -14.19
N PRO A 24 37.13 -15.54 -13.17
CA PRO A 24 37.07 -16.05 -11.82
C PRO A 24 35.88 -17.01 -11.77
N ASP A 25 36.18 -18.29 -11.97
CA ASP A 25 35.27 -19.40 -11.78
C ASP A 25 35.10 -19.66 -10.28
N GLN A 26 34.49 -18.69 -9.60
CA GLN A 26 33.96 -18.82 -8.25
C GLN A 26 32.61 -18.12 -8.19
N ALA A 27 31.65 -18.64 -8.96
CA ALA A 27 30.27 -18.63 -8.50
C ALA A 27 30.21 -19.55 -7.28
N GLU A 28 30.55 -19.01 -6.10
CA GLU A 28 30.22 -19.65 -4.83
C GLU A 28 28.72 -19.99 -4.87
N ALA A 29 28.45 -21.28 -5.00
CA ALA A 29 27.13 -21.83 -4.87
C ALA A 29 26.65 -21.52 -3.44
N VAL A 30 25.89 -20.43 -3.29
CA VAL A 30 25.19 -20.09 -2.06
C VAL A 30 24.44 -21.35 -1.62
N PRO A 31 24.73 -21.92 -0.45
CA PRO A 31 24.15 -23.20 -0.06
C PRO A 31 22.63 -23.09 -0.08
N ALA A 32 22.01 -23.90 -0.94
CA ALA A 32 20.57 -24.15 -0.99
C ALA A 32 20.12 -24.82 0.32
N GLY A 33 20.05 -24.05 1.39
CA GLY A 33 19.85 -24.58 2.74
C GLY A 33 19.73 -23.54 3.84
N ALA A 34 20.08 -22.27 3.58
CA ALA A 34 19.69 -21.18 4.47
C ALA A 34 18.18 -20.94 4.34
N ALA A 35 17.38 -21.75 5.06
CA ALA A 35 15.96 -21.51 5.23
C ALA A 35 15.79 -20.13 5.86
N GLU A 36 15.54 -19.14 4.99
CA GLU A 36 15.31 -17.75 5.33
C GLU A 36 14.25 -17.71 6.44
N ARG A 37 14.65 -17.35 7.65
CA ARG A 37 13.76 -17.38 8.82
C ARG A 37 12.54 -16.51 8.50
N PRO A 38 11.30 -16.96 8.81
CA PRO A 38 10.11 -16.19 8.52
C PRO A 38 10.21 -14.78 9.10
N ALA A 39 10.14 -13.76 8.24
CA ALA A 39 10.14 -12.38 8.66
C ALA A 39 8.82 -12.09 9.40
N TYR A 40 8.86 -12.02 10.73
CA TYR A 40 7.68 -11.75 11.56
C TYR A 40 7.22 -10.29 11.44
N ALA A 41 5.90 -10.08 11.33
CA ALA A 41 5.26 -8.77 11.45
C ALA A 41 4.92 -8.49 12.93
N PRO A 42 5.61 -7.56 13.62
CA PRO A 42 5.33 -7.29 15.01
C PRO A 42 3.99 -6.57 15.18
N GLY A 43 3.30 -6.84 16.30
CA GLY A 43 2.02 -6.20 16.61
C GLY A 43 0.85 -6.67 15.75
N ALA A 44 0.99 -7.73 14.94
CA ALA A 44 -0.05 -8.19 14.04
C ALA A 44 -1.40 -8.47 14.73
N LEU A 45 -1.39 -9.01 15.96
CA LEU A 45 -2.62 -9.21 16.72
C LEU A 45 -3.32 -7.89 17.07
N VAL A 46 -2.57 -6.88 17.53
CA VAL A 46 -3.13 -5.57 17.84
C VAL A 46 -3.67 -4.92 16.57
N LEU A 47 -2.91 -4.99 15.46
CA LEU A 47 -3.35 -4.49 14.17
C LEU A 47 -4.62 -5.20 13.69
N ALA A 48 -4.74 -6.52 13.87
CA ALA A 48 -5.92 -7.29 13.54
C ALA A 48 -7.15 -6.84 14.35
N LEU A 49 -6.99 -6.65 15.66
CA LEU A 49 -8.08 -6.18 16.53
C LEU A 49 -8.53 -4.77 16.14
N VAL A 50 -7.59 -3.85 15.90
CA VAL A 50 -7.91 -2.46 15.52
C VAL A 50 -8.54 -2.42 14.12
N ALA A 51 -8.03 -3.18 13.16
CA ALA A 51 -8.59 -3.23 11.81
C ALA A 51 -9.98 -3.89 11.77
N ALA A 52 -10.20 -4.95 12.55
CA ALA A 52 -11.52 -5.56 12.70
C ALA A 52 -12.52 -4.60 13.39
N GLY A 53 -12.09 -3.91 14.44
CA GLY A 53 -12.87 -2.86 15.09
C GLY A 53 -13.21 -1.71 14.13
N TRP A 54 -12.26 -1.30 13.28
CA TRP A 54 -12.47 -0.29 12.26
C TRP A 54 -13.47 -0.75 11.20
N LEU A 55 -13.37 -1.99 10.70
CA LEU A 55 -14.35 -2.56 9.79
C LEU A 55 -15.76 -2.58 10.41
N ALA A 56 -15.87 -3.00 11.67
CA ALA A 56 -17.14 -2.98 12.40
C ALA A 56 -17.69 -1.56 12.54
N ALA A 57 -16.85 -0.57 12.85
CA ALA A 57 -17.23 0.83 12.93
C ALA A 57 -17.71 1.38 11.57
N MET A 58 -17.05 1.02 10.46
CA MET A 58 -17.48 1.42 9.12
C MET A 58 -18.81 0.79 8.72
N LEU A 59 -19.01 -0.51 8.99
CA LEU A 59 -20.30 -1.18 8.75
C LEU A 59 -21.42 -0.53 9.58
N TRP A 60 -21.15 -0.20 10.84
CA TRP A 60 -22.09 0.50 11.70
C TRP A 60 -22.39 1.92 11.22
N SER A 61 -21.36 2.67 10.81
CA SER A 61 -21.50 4.03 10.27
C SER A 61 -22.36 4.04 9.02
N THR A 62 -22.13 3.10 8.09
CA THR A 62 -22.93 2.94 6.88
C THR A 62 -24.39 2.62 7.23
N ARG A 63 -24.62 1.73 8.19
CA ARG A 63 -25.96 1.40 8.67
C ARG A 63 -26.65 2.65 9.22
N ALA A 64 -25.99 3.37 10.11
CA ALA A 64 -26.54 4.57 10.73
C ALA A 64 -26.94 5.60 9.68
N ALA A 65 -26.07 5.87 8.69
CA ALA A 65 -26.35 6.77 7.59
C ALA A 65 -27.61 6.36 6.80
N ILE A 66 -27.72 5.07 6.44
CA ILE A 66 -28.85 4.53 5.70
C ILE A 66 -30.15 4.62 6.50
N THR A 67 -30.12 4.28 7.80
CA THR A 67 -31.31 4.34 8.67
C THR A 67 -31.75 5.78 8.99
N SER A 68 -30.83 6.74 8.95
CA SER A 68 -31.10 8.15 9.25
C SER A 68 -31.65 8.93 8.05
N ALA A 69 -31.41 8.48 6.83
CA ALA A 69 -32.03 9.01 5.64
C ALA A 69 -33.50 8.58 5.61
N ALA A 70 -34.44 9.54 5.66
CA ALA A 70 -35.87 9.25 5.50
C ALA A 70 -36.07 8.40 4.23
N ALA A 71 -36.76 7.26 4.37
CA ALA A 71 -36.86 6.20 3.36
C ALA A 71 -37.10 6.75 1.94
N GLY A 72 -36.15 6.55 1.03
CA GLY A 72 -36.22 7.06 -0.34
C GLY A 72 -34.89 6.99 -1.10
N VAL A 73 -34.87 7.59 -2.30
CA VAL A 73 -33.75 7.62 -3.27
C VAL A 73 -32.43 8.14 -2.66
N THR A 74 -32.51 9.01 -1.65
CA THR A 74 -31.34 9.54 -0.90
C THR A 74 -30.56 8.48 -0.13
N ALA A 75 -31.21 7.39 0.31
CA ALA A 75 -30.55 6.30 1.02
C ALA A 75 -29.63 5.47 0.10
N ILE A 76 -30.00 5.32 -1.18
CA ILE A 76 -29.20 4.58 -2.17
C ILE A 76 -27.93 5.36 -2.51
N SER A 77 -28.03 6.67 -2.75
CA SER A 77 -26.86 7.51 -3.01
C SER A 77 -25.92 7.53 -1.80
N LEU A 78 -26.42 7.72 -0.57
CA LEU A 78 -25.60 7.67 0.67
C LEU A 78 -24.91 6.31 0.89
N SER A 79 -25.58 5.22 0.54
CA SER A 79 -24.98 3.88 0.56
C SER A 79 -23.79 3.79 -0.40
N ALA A 80 -23.95 4.29 -1.63
CA ALA A 80 -22.90 4.31 -2.63
C ALA A 80 -21.68 5.15 -2.20
N TYR A 81 -21.90 6.24 -1.45
CA TYR A 81 -20.82 7.06 -0.87
C TYR A 81 -20.02 6.35 0.23
N ALA A 82 -20.66 5.47 1.01
CA ALA A 82 -20.03 4.80 2.13
C ALA A 82 -19.27 3.51 1.72
N LEU A 83 -19.62 2.92 0.58
CA LEU A 83 -19.03 1.66 0.10
C LEU A 83 -17.51 1.65 -0.03
N PRO A 84 -16.85 2.68 -0.59
CA PRO A 84 -15.40 2.67 -0.72
C PRO A 84 -14.70 2.49 0.62
N GLY A 85 -15.18 3.16 1.66
CA GLY A 85 -14.63 3.04 3.01
C GLY A 85 -14.79 1.64 3.60
N VAL A 86 -15.95 0.99 3.40
CA VAL A 86 -16.19 -0.39 3.86
C VAL A 86 -15.27 -1.38 3.13
N ILE A 87 -15.13 -1.24 1.81
CA ILE A 87 -14.31 -2.13 0.98
C ILE A 87 -12.83 -1.99 1.35
N THR A 88 -12.30 -0.77 1.51
CA THR A 88 -10.93 -0.56 1.98
C THR A 88 -10.73 -1.09 3.40
N ALA A 89 -11.70 -0.89 4.32
CA ALA A 89 -11.63 -1.43 5.67
C ALA A 89 -11.60 -2.97 5.67
N ALA A 90 -12.36 -3.61 4.78
CA ALA A 90 -12.38 -5.06 4.63
C ALA A 90 -11.06 -5.61 4.08
N LEU A 91 -10.47 -4.94 3.07
CA LEU A 91 -9.12 -5.22 2.57
C LEU A 91 -8.08 -5.19 3.71
N VAL A 92 -8.09 -4.13 4.51
CA VAL A 92 -7.13 -3.94 5.61
C VAL A 92 -7.37 -4.94 6.74
N ALA A 93 -8.62 -5.20 7.12
CA ALA A 93 -8.96 -6.19 8.13
C ALA A 93 -8.57 -7.61 7.69
N GLY A 94 -8.87 -7.99 6.44
CA GLY A 94 -8.44 -9.27 5.87
C GLY A 94 -6.93 -9.45 5.93
N ALA A 95 -6.16 -8.43 5.53
CA ALA A 95 -4.70 -8.46 5.60
C ALA A 95 -4.18 -8.55 7.04
N ALA A 96 -4.71 -7.74 7.95
CA ALA A 96 -4.26 -7.67 9.33
C ALA A 96 -4.55 -8.97 10.10
N VAL A 97 -5.77 -9.52 9.97
CA VAL A 97 -6.15 -10.76 10.63
C VAL A 97 -5.37 -11.94 10.05
N ALA A 98 -5.19 -12.00 8.72
CA ALA A 98 -4.37 -13.03 8.08
C ALA A 98 -2.88 -12.94 8.50
N LEU A 99 -2.33 -11.74 8.67
CA LEU A 99 -0.98 -11.58 9.23
C LEU A 99 -0.90 -12.12 10.67
N ALA A 100 -1.91 -11.87 11.49
CA ALA A 100 -1.94 -12.35 12.87
C ALA A 100 -1.99 -13.88 12.95
N THR A 101 -2.77 -14.54 12.09
CA THR A 101 -2.92 -16.00 12.08
C THR A 101 -1.72 -16.71 11.44
N THR A 102 -1.11 -16.11 10.41
CA THR A 102 -0.11 -16.79 9.59
C THR A 102 1.34 -16.44 9.91
N ASN A 103 1.56 -15.47 10.80
CA ASN A 103 2.89 -14.99 11.19
C ASN A 103 3.88 -16.10 11.60
N ARG A 104 3.39 -17.22 12.14
CA ARG A 104 4.20 -18.36 12.62
C ARG A 104 4.39 -19.48 11.60
N ILE A 105 3.73 -19.42 10.44
CA ILE A 105 3.71 -20.50 9.46
C ILE A 105 4.94 -20.36 8.54
N GLY A 106 5.88 -21.30 8.62
CA GLY A 106 7.11 -21.26 7.81
C GLY A 106 6.93 -21.71 6.35
N ARG A 107 5.98 -22.62 6.07
CA ARG A 107 5.77 -23.15 4.71
C ARG A 107 4.98 -22.15 3.87
N ALA A 108 5.57 -21.65 2.78
CA ALA A 108 4.97 -20.60 1.94
C ALA A 108 3.56 -20.95 1.44
N THR A 109 3.35 -22.16 0.93
CA THR A 109 2.04 -22.61 0.42
C THR A 109 0.98 -22.67 1.53
N LEU A 110 1.32 -23.25 2.69
CA LEU A 110 0.39 -23.31 3.82
C LEU A 110 0.09 -21.90 4.36
N ARG A 111 1.11 -21.03 4.41
CA ARG A 111 0.96 -19.64 4.84
C ARG A 111 0.01 -18.89 3.91
N PHE A 112 0.17 -19.05 2.60
CA PHE A 112 -0.72 -18.44 1.61
C PHE A 112 -2.16 -18.97 1.72
N LEU A 113 -2.35 -20.29 1.76
CA LEU A 113 -3.68 -20.90 1.89
C LEU A 113 -4.37 -20.49 3.21
N ALA A 114 -3.64 -20.49 4.33
CA ALA A 114 -4.17 -20.04 5.61
C ALA A 114 -4.51 -18.54 5.60
N ALA A 115 -3.71 -17.72 4.90
CA ALA A 115 -3.95 -16.28 4.80
C ALA A 115 -5.20 -15.98 3.96
N VAL A 116 -5.35 -16.63 2.81
CA VAL A 116 -6.55 -16.55 1.96
C VAL A 116 -7.78 -17.07 2.72
N GLY A 117 -7.68 -18.22 3.39
CA GLY A 117 -8.76 -18.78 4.20
C GLY A 117 -9.17 -17.87 5.37
N THR A 118 -8.20 -17.21 6.01
CA THR A 118 -8.49 -16.21 7.06
C THR A 118 -9.22 -15.01 6.47
N GLY A 119 -8.77 -14.50 5.32
CA GLY A 119 -9.45 -13.42 4.59
C GLY A 119 -10.88 -13.79 4.20
N LEU A 120 -11.11 -15.03 3.77
CA LEU A 120 -12.45 -15.56 3.49
C LEU A 120 -13.34 -15.56 4.74
N LEU A 121 -12.84 -16.00 5.89
CA LEU A 121 -13.61 -15.98 7.15
C LEU A 121 -13.98 -14.56 7.58
N VAL A 122 -13.05 -13.61 7.45
CA VAL A 122 -13.33 -12.18 7.70
C VAL A 122 -14.39 -11.65 6.74
N GLY A 123 -14.27 -11.99 5.45
CA GLY A 123 -15.22 -11.62 4.42
C GLY A 123 -16.62 -12.19 4.65
N LEU A 124 -16.72 -13.47 5.03
CA LEU A 124 -17.99 -14.12 5.37
C LEU A 124 -18.64 -13.47 6.59
N ALA A 125 -17.86 -13.16 7.64
CA ALA A 125 -18.37 -12.48 8.82
C ALA A 125 -18.92 -11.08 8.46
N ALA A 126 -18.21 -10.32 7.61
CA ALA A 126 -18.69 -9.03 7.12
C ALA A 126 -19.95 -9.15 6.26
N ALA A 127 -19.99 -10.13 5.33
CA ALA A 127 -21.16 -10.40 4.49
C ALA A 127 -22.39 -10.79 5.32
N VAL A 128 -22.23 -11.64 6.33
CA VAL A 128 -23.30 -11.98 7.27
C VAL A 128 -23.77 -10.74 8.03
N ALA A 129 -22.86 -9.91 8.53
CA ALA A 129 -23.22 -8.67 9.21
C ALA A 129 -24.01 -7.71 8.30
N ILE A 130 -23.63 -7.59 7.03
CA ILE A 130 -24.35 -6.81 6.02
C ILE A 130 -25.75 -7.39 5.79
N ASN A 131 -25.87 -8.69 5.51
CA ASN A 131 -27.17 -9.33 5.23
C ASN A 131 -28.13 -9.33 6.43
N LEU A 132 -27.62 -9.40 7.67
CA LEU A 132 -28.47 -9.29 8.87
C LEU A 132 -28.94 -7.85 9.12
N THR A 133 -28.28 -6.86 8.51
CA THR A 133 -28.51 -5.44 8.80
C THR A 133 -29.38 -4.76 7.74
N TYR A 134 -29.30 -5.19 6.49
CA TYR A 134 -30.01 -4.60 5.35
C TYR A 134 -31.07 -5.56 4.80
N ALA A 135 -32.15 -5.01 4.23
CA ALA A 135 -33.18 -5.82 3.59
C ALA A 135 -32.59 -6.67 2.44
N ASP A 136 -33.07 -7.89 2.33
CA ASP A 136 -32.55 -8.90 1.41
C ASP A 136 -32.94 -8.55 -0.03
N ASN A 137 -32.00 -7.96 -0.77
CA ASN A 137 -32.17 -7.57 -2.16
C ASN A 137 -30.84 -7.71 -2.93
N ALA A 138 -30.91 -7.68 -4.27
CA ALA A 138 -29.75 -7.88 -5.14
C ALA A 138 -28.61 -6.88 -4.88
N THR A 139 -28.95 -5.65 -4.48
CA THR A 139 -28.02 -4.58 -4.12
C THR A 139 -27.22 -4.93 -2.85
N THR A 140 -27.88 -5.36 -1.79
CA THR A 140 -27.24 -5.79 -0.53
C THR A 140 -26.29 -6.97 -0.77
N ASN A 141 -26.70 -7.96 -1.57
CA ASN A 141 -25.87 -9.13 -1.89
C ASN A 141 -24.60 -8.76 -2.68
N THR A 142 -24.68 -7.77 -3.57
CA THR A 142 -23.53 -7.26 -4.32
C THR A 142 -22.52 -6.56 -3.39
N ILE A 143 -23.01 -5.77 -2.43
CA ILE A 143 -22.19 -5.11 -1.40
C ILE A 143 -21.51 -6.14 -0.49
N ALA A 144 -22.26 -7.15 -0.04
CA ALA A 144 -21.75 -8.24 0.76
C ALA A 144 -20.65 -9.02 0.02
N GLY A 145 -20.89 -9.37 -1.25
CA GLY A 145 -19.94 -10.10 -2.10
C GLY A 145 -18.66 -9.31 -2.38
N THR A 146 -18.77 -8.01 -2.71
CA THR A 146 -17.60 -7.13 -2.94
C THR A 146 -16.77 -6.92 -1.68
N THR A 147 -17.42 -6.74 -0.53
CA THR A 147 -16.76 -6.65 0.78
C THR A 147 -16.04 -7.95 1.14
N ALA A 148 -16.66 -9.10 0.87
CA ALA A 148 -16.03 -10.40 1.08
C ALA A 148 -14.82 -10.62 0.17
N ALA A 149 -14.94 -10.29 -1.12
CA ALA A 149 -13.83 -10.35 -2.08
C ALA A 149 -12.65 -9.47 -1.64
N ALA A 150 -12.94 -8.26 -1.17
CA ALA A 150 -11.94 -7.34 -0.63
C ALA A 150 -11.18 -7.94 0.56
N ALA A 151 -11.87 -8.56 1.53
CA ALA A 151 -11.22 -9.23 2.65
C ALA A 151 -10.36 -10.43 2.23
N ILE A 152 -10.80 -11.21 1.23
CA ILE A 152 -10.02 -12.32 0.67
C ILE A 152 -8.73 -11.81 0.01
N ILE A 153 -8.81 -10.75 -0.80
CA ILE A 153 -7.65 -10.11 -1.43
C ILE A 153 -6.70 -9.56 -0.36
N GLY A 154 -7.26 -8.94 0.69
CA GLY A 154 -6.57 -8.56 1.92
C GLY A 154 -5.73 -9.71 2.49
N GLY A 155 -6.39 -10.84 2.74
CA GLY A 155 -5.74 -12.05 3.24
C GLY A 155 -4.66 -12.58 2.29
N ALA A 156 -4.91 -12.58 0.97
CA ALA A 156 -3.93 -13.01 -0.02
C ALA A 156 -2.63 -12.17 0.03
N MET A 157 -2.75 -10.85 0.22
CA MET A 157 -1.58 -9.97 0.39
C MET A 157 -0.73 -10.37 1.61
N ALA A 158 -1.35 -10.75 2.73
CA ALA A 158 -0.63 -11.25 3.92
C ALA A 158 0.14 -12.56 3.66
N GLY A 159 -0.30 -13.34 2.68
CA GLY A 159 0.40 -14.53 2.20
C GLY A 159 1.70 -14.22 1.42
N ALA A 160 1.95 -12.97 1.02
CA ALA A 160 3.18 -12.57 0.32
C ALA A 160 4.44 -12.68 1.20
N ARG A 161 5.62 -12.83 0.60
CA ARG A 161 6.88 -13.19 1.31
C ARG A 161 7.34 -12.17 2.37
N ASN A 162 6.82 -10.93 2.36
CA ASN A 162 7.31 -9.85 3.22
C ASN A 162 6.25 -9.33 4.21
N ALA A 163 6.03 -10.08 5.31
CA ALA A 163 4.98 -9.76 6.29
C ALA A 163 5.15 -8.37 6.95
N ARG A 164 6.39 -7.88 7.10
CA ARG A 164 6.66 -6.54 7.65
C ARG A 164 6.14 -5.43 6.73
N VAL A 165 6.31 -5.57 5.42
CA VAL A 165 5.80 -4.61 4.43
C VAL A 165 4.28 -4.62 4.42
N VAL A 166 3.65 -5.79 4.46
CA VAL A 166 2.18 -5.89 4.52
C VAL A 166 1.65 -5.28 5.82
N GLY A 167 2.33 -5.51 6.96
CA GLY A 167 1.97 -4.89 8.23
C GLY A 167 2.10 -3.36 8.20
N ALA A 168 3.16 -2.85 7.59
CA ALA A 168 3.36 -1.41 7.39
C ALA A 168 2.27 -0.80 6.52
N LEU A 169 1.95 -1.47 5.40
CA LEU A 169 0.91 -1.08 4.46
C LEU A 169 -0.46 -1.05 5.15
N ALA A 170 -0.85 -2.10 5.85
CA ALA A 170 -2.12 -2.16 6.57
C ALA A 170 -2.21 -1.08 7.68
N THR A 171 -1.11 -0.86 8.42
CA THR A 171 -1.07 0.18 9.47
C THR A 171 -1.16 1.59 8.87
N ALA A 172 -0.45 1.85 7.77
CA ALA A 172 -0.47 3.14 7.09
C ALA A 172 -1.85 3.44 6.48
N THR A 173 -2.49 2.46 5.84
CA THR A 173 -3.86 2.61 5.29
C THR A 173 -4.87 2.84 6.39
N LEU A 174 -4.74 2.16 7.53
CA LEU A 174 -5.61 2.39 8.69
C LEU A 174 -5.42 3.81 9.25
N ALA A 175 -4.18 4.26 9.39
CA ALA A 175 -3.88 5.62 9.84
C ALA A 175 -4.42 6.69 8.88
N ALA A 176 -4.30 6.48 7.56
CA ALA A 176 -4.87 7.38 6.55
C ALA A 176 -6.40 7.47 6.65
N GLN A 177 -7.08 6.33 6.84
CA GLN A 177 -8.54 6.31 7.02
C GLN A 177 -8.98 7.06 8.29
N VAL A 178 -8.30 6.82 9.42
CA VAL A 178 -8.56 7.54 10.67
C VAL A 178 -8.30 9.04 10.47
N PHE A 179 -7.21 9.41 9.80
CA PHE A 179 -6.90 10.80 9.48
C PHE A 179 -8.01 11.46 8.67
N VAL A 180 -8.50 10.82 7.60
CA VAL A 180 -9.60 11.35 6.77
C VAL A 180 -10.86 11.60 7.61
N VAL A 181 -11.21 10.67 8.50
CA VAL A 181 -12.35 10.86 9.41
C VAL A 181 -12.13 12.03 10.36
N LEU A 182 -10.92 12.19 10.91
CA LEU A 182 -10.60 13.35 11.76
C LEU A 182 -10.61 14.67 10.97
N PHE A 183 -10.07 14.64 9.75
CA PHE A 183 -9.99 15.78 8.84
C PHE A 183 -11.36 16.25 8.38
N SER A 184 -12.38 15.39 8.39
CA SER A 184 -13.76 15.79 8.08
C SER A 184 -14.26 16.98 8.90
N ARG A 185 -13.78 17.14 10.14
CA ARG A 185 -14.12 18.30 11.00
C ARG A 185 -13.48 19.62 10.56
N ALA A 186 -12.42 19.55 9.75
CA ALA A 186 -11.72 20.71 9.22
C ALA A 186 -12.19 21.09 7.82
N ARG A 187 -13.07 20.31 7.18
CA ARG A 187 -13.51 20.57 5.80
C ARG A 187 -14.27 21.88 5.64
N ASP A 188 -15.21 22.17 6.53
CA ASP A 188 -15.98 23.41 6.51
C ASP A 188 -15.08 24.64 6.70
N PRO A 189 -14.26 24.77 7.76
CA PRO A 189 -13.40 25.93 7.93
C PRO A 189 -12.33 26.06 6.84
N LEU A 190 -11.85 24.94 6.27
CA LEU A 190 -10.93 24.99 5.13
C LEU A 190 -11.64 25.40 3.84
N SER A 191 -12.90 25.01 3.63
CA SER A 191 -13.67 25.45 2.47
C SER A 191 -13.88 26.95 2.51
N ASP A 192 -14.22 27.51 3.67
CA ASP A 192 -14.32 28.95 3.88
C ASP A 192 -12.97 29.64 3.64
N LEU A 193 -11.87 29.07 4.15
CA LEU A 193 -10.52 29.59 3.94
C LEU A 193 -10.09 29.57 2.47
N PHE A 194 -10.48 28.54 1.72
CA PHE A 194 -10.22 28.44 0.28
C PHE A 194 -11.21 29.24 -0.57
N GLY A 195 -12.11 30.00 0.06
CA GLY A 195 -12.98 30.96 -0.60
C GLY A 195 -14.28 30.38 -1.11
N ALA A 196 -14.90 29.45 -0.38
CA ALA A 196 -16.28 29.03 -0.63
C ALA A 196 -17.24 30.21 -0.38
N GLY A 197 -17.88 30.70 -1.44
CA GLY A 197 -18.86 31.78 -1.42
C GLY A 197 -20.17 31.36 -2.07
N ASP A 198 -21.01 32.33 -2.44
CA ASP A 198 -22.40 32.07 -2.85
C ASP A 198 -22.56 31.44 -4.26
N THR A 199 -21.47 31.31 -5.02
CA THR A 199 -21.52 30.74 -6.37
C THR A 199 -21.11 29.26 -6.37
N GLN A 200 -21.78 28.45 -7.20
CA GLN A 200 -21.45 27.03 -7.36
C GLN A 200 -19.98 26.82 -7.79
N GLN A 201 -19.45 27.70 -8.64
CA GLN A 201 -18.06 27.62 -9.10
C GLN A 201 -17.06 27.79 -7.93
N SER A 202 -17.29 28.78 -7.07
CA SER A 202 -16.46 29.04 -5.90
C SER A 202 -16.50 27.87 -4.89
N MET A 203 -17.68 27.29 -4.65
CA MET A 203 -17.82 26.08 -3.82
C MET A 203 -17.05 24.89 -4.40
N LEU A 204 -17.14 24.66 -5.72
CA LEU A 204 -16.43 23.58 -6.40
C LEU A 204 -14.91 23.76 -6.37
N ASP A 205 -14.42 24.98 -6.58
CA ASP A 205 -12.98 25.25 -6.55
C ASP A 205 -12.40 25.14 -5.14
N ALA A 206 -13.11 25.62 -4.12
CA ALA A 206 -12.75 25.41 -2.72
C ALA A 206 -12.71 23.91 -2.38
N ALA A 207 -13.73 23.14 -2.77
CA ALA A 207 -13.77 21.69 -2.55
C ALA A 207 -12.59 20.94 -3.18
N LYS A 208 -12.15 21.34 -4.39
CA LYS A 208 -10.94 20.78 -5.03
C LYS A 208 -9.69 21.05 -4.18
N TRP A 209 -9.54 22.25 -3.64
CA TRP A 209 -8.40 22.59 -2.79
C TRP A 209 -8.42 21.82 -1.48
N VAL A 210 -9.58 21.73 -0.81
CA VAL A 210 -9.75 20.89 0.39
C VAL A 210 -9.35 19.43 0.10
N SER A 211 -9.85 18.85 -0.99
CA SER A 211 -9.56 17.47 -1.38
C SER A 211 -8.07 17.23 -1.65
N ARG A 212 -7.39 18.17 -2.30
CA ARG A 212 -5.94 18.10 -2.53
C ARG A 212 -5.17 18.18 -1.22
N THR A 213 -5.50 19.14 -0.36
CA THR A 213 -4.86 19.29 0.96
C THR A 213 -5.07 18.05 1.83
N GLU A 214 -6.28 17.50 1.86
CA GLU A 214 -6.60 16.24 2.55
C GLU A 214 -5.69 15.10 2.06
N SER A 215 -5.59 14.92 0.75
CA SER A 215 -4.81 13.83 0.14
C SER A 215 -3.30 13.97 0.38
N LEU A 216 -2.77 15.20 0.30
CA LEU A 216 -1.37 15.49 0.61
C LEU A 216 -1.04 15.16 2.06
N LEU A 217 -1.87 15.62 3.01
CA LEU A 217 -1.66 15.39 4.44
C LEU A 217 -1.86 13.91 4.82
N ALA A 218 -2.88 13.26 4.26
CA ALA A 218 -3.09 11.83 4.43
C ALA A 218 -1.88 11.04 3.92
N GLY A 219 -1.27 11.47 2.81
CA GLY A 219 -0.11 10.82 2.22
C GLY A 219 1.11 10.96 3.12
N LEU A 220 1.33 12.17 3.66
CA LEU A 220 2.37 12.43 4.64
C LEU A 220 2.21 11.54 5.88
N VAL A 221 0.99 11.48 6.45
CA VAL A 221 0.69 10.62 7.61
C VAL A 221 0.95 9.15 7.29
N ALA A 222 0.45 8.66 6.15
CA ALA A 222 0.63 7.28 5.73
C ALA A 222 2.13 6.92 5.57
N GLY A 223 2.90 7.79 4.92
CA GLY A 223 4.34 7.58 4.72
C GLY A 223 5.14 7.57 6.02
N LEU A 224 4.84 8.50 6.95
CA LEU A 224 5.48 8.53 8.27
C LEU A 224 5.13 7.31 9.12
N VAL A 225 3.87 6.87 9.10
CA VAL A 225 3.41 5.67 9.81
C VAL A 225 4.02 4.41 9.23
N ALA A 226 4.08 4.28 7.90
CA ALA A 226 4.74 3.16 7.22
C ALA A 226 6.22 3.07 7.61
N PHE A 227 6.95 4.19 7.53
CA PHE A 227 8.34 4.26 7.95
C PHE A 227 8.51 3.93 9.44
N GLY A 228 7.69 4.52 10.30
CA GLY A 228 7.71 4.28 11.74
C GLY A 228 7.47 2.81 12.10
N TYR A 229 6.52 2.15 11.44
CA TYR A 229 6.25 0.73 11.61
C TYR A 229 7.46 -0.13 11.20
N LEU A 230 8.04 0.13 10.02
CA LEU A 230 9.22 -0.62 9.55
C LEU A 230 10.45 -0.39 10.43
N ALA A 231 10.67 0.85 10.88
CA ALA A 231 11.74 1.19 11.80
C ALA A 231 11.56 0.49 13.16
N TRP A 232 10.34 0.47 13.69
CA TRP A 232 10.00 -0.28 14.91
C TRP A 232 10.18 -1.79 14.73
N ALA A 233 9.76 -2.33 13.59
CA ALA A 233 9.91 -3.75 13.29
C ALA A 233 11.37 -4.18 13.17
N ARG A 234 12.21 -3.34 12.56
CA ARG A 234 13.67 -3.51 12.52
C ARG A 234 14.27 -3.52 13.92
N ARG A 235 13.93 -2.53 14.77
CA ARG A 235 14.42 -2.47 16.18
C ARG A 235 14.00 -3.70 16.99
N ARG A 236 12.77 -4.20 16.81
CA ARG A 236 12.27 -5.43 17.45
C ARG A 236 13.03 -6.67 16.99
N ALA A 237 13.38 -6.76 15.71
CA ALA A 237 14.15 -7.88 15.17
C ALA A 237 15.57 -7.91 15.74
N ALA A 238 16.27 -6.77 15.73
CA ALA A 238 17.63 -6.65 16.28
C ALA A 238 17.71 -7.08 17.76
N ARG A 239 16.73 -6.69 18.59
CA ARG A 239 16.65 -7.13 20.00
C ARG A 239 16.41 -8.64 20.17
N ARG A 240 15.74 -9.29 19.22
CA ARG A 240 15.41 -10.71 19.28
C ARG A 240 16.60 -11.59 18.87
N ASP A 241 17.38 -11.10 17.92
CA ASP A 241 18.53 -11.82 17.37
C ASP A 241 19.80 -11.66 18.23
N GLY A 242 19.74 -10.90 19.32
CA GLY A 242 20.79 -10.85 20.34
C GLY A 242 22.10 -10.20 19.87
N VAL A 243 22.04 -9.35 18.84
CA VAL A 243 23.21 -8.56 18.40
C VAL A 243 23.65 -7.69 19.58
N ALA A 244 24.78 -8.04 20.17
CA ALA A 244 25.37 -7.30 21.28
C ALA A 244 25.83 -5.91 20.77
N PRO A 245 25.73 -4.86 21.61
CA PRO A 245 25.99 -3.47 21.20
C PRO A 245 27.47 -3.16 20.91
N ASP A 246 28.34 -4.16 21.01
CA ASP A 246 29.80 -4.11 20.88
C ASP A 246 30.31 -4.37 19.46
N GLY A 247 29.44 -4.52 18.45
CA GLY A 247 29.82 -4.43 17.03
C GLY A 247 30.74 -5.54 16.51
N SER A 248 31.05 -6.56 17.31
CA SER A 248 31.95 -7.66 16.95
C SER A 248 31.24 -8.86 16.29
N GLY A 249 29.92 -8.79 16.11
CA GLY A 249 29.18 -9.75 15.31
C GLY A 249 29.16 -9.26 13.86
N SER A 250 29.62 -10.09 12.93
CA SER A 250 29.39 -9.88 11.50
C SER A 250 27.92 -9.51 11.30
N GLU A 251 27.66 -8.26 10.88
CA GLU A 251 26.29 -7.81 10.65
C GLU A 251 25.63 -8.83 9.71
N PRO A 252 24.48 -9.42 10.06
CA PRO A 252 23.74 -10.21 9.10
C PRO A 252 23.18 -9.24 8.05
N GLU A 253 24.01 -8.92 7.06
CA GLU A 253 23.79 -8.07 5.89
C GLU A 253 22.48 -8.45 5.17
N LEU A 254 22.06 -9.69 5.33
CA LEU A 254 20.87 -10.32 4.74
C LEU A 254 19.52 -9.89 5.37
N SER A 255 19.49 -9.18 6.51
CA SER A 255 18.24 -8.87 7.24
C SER A 255 17.74 -7.43 7.11
N GLN A 256 18.46 -6.57 6.38
CA GLN A 256 18.07 -5.18 6.22
C GLN A 256 17.06 -5.02 5.05
N LEU A 257 15.87 -4.48 5.36
CA LEU A 257 14.90 -4.13 4.32
C LEU A 257 15.53 -3.10 3.38
N ARG A 258 15.61 -3.43 2.10
CA ARG A 258 16.12 -2.54 1.04
C ARG A 258 15.13 -1.38 0.80
N TRP A 259 15.63 -0.30 0.21
CA TRP A 259 14.84 0.91 -0.11
C TRP A 259 13.48 0.64 -0.81
N PRO A 260 13.30 -0.37 -1.70
CA PRO A 260 12.00 -0.59 -2.34
C PRO A 260 10.90 -0.98 -1.35
N ALA A 261 11.26 -1.61 -0.23
CA ALA A 261 10.30 -1.99 0.80
C ALA A 261 9.69 -0.75 1.48
N TYR A 262 10.48 0.30 1.70
CA TYR A 262 10.00 1.57 2.26
C TYR A 262 9.16 2.33 1.25
N LEU A 263 9.54 2.32 -0.03
CA LEU A 263 8.73 2.90 -1.11
C LEU A 263 7.34 2.23 -1.17
N VAL A 264 7.29 0.90 -1.27
CA VAL A 264 6.03 0.15 -1.37
C VAL A 264 5.18 0.32 -0.11
N ALA A 265 5.79 0.29 1.09
CA ALA A 265 5.06 0.51 2.32
C ALA A 265 4.47 1.92 2.41
N GLY A 266 5.24 2.95 2.02
CA GLY A 266 4.75 4.34 1.97
C GLY A 266 3.66 4.55 0.92
N ALA A 267 3.79 3.93 -0.24
CA ALA A 267 2.77 3.91 -1.30
C ALA A 267 1.52 3.11 -0.92
N GLY A 268 1.60 2.28 0.13
CA GLY A 268 0.64 1.22 0.43
C GLY A 268 -0.80 1.70 0.61
N ALA A 269 -1.00 2.84 1.26
CA ALA A 269 -2.33 3.42 1.43
C ALA A 269 -2.97 3.80 0.09
N GLY A 270 -2.23 4.51 -0.78
CA GLY A 270 -2.71 4.87 -2.12
C GLY A 270 -2.92 3.66 -3.02
N LEU A 271 -2.04 2.65 -2.96
CA LEU A 271 -2.20 1.39 -3.69
C LEU A 271 -3.48 0.65 -3.28
N LEU A 272 -3.81 0.59 -1.99
CA LEU A 272 -5.06 -0.03 -1.52
C LEU A 272 -6.31 0.75 -1.91
N LEU A 273 -6.24 2.08 -1.98
CA LEU A 273 -7.36 2.88 -2.48
C LEU A 273 -7.57 2.68 -3.98
N LEU A 274 -6.50 2.62 -4.78
CA LEU A 274 -6.60 2.29 -6.21
C LEU A 274 -7.16 0.87 -6.41
N LEU A 275 -6.70 -0.10 -5.62
CA LEU A 275 -7.23 -1.46 -5.64
C LEU A 275 -8.70 -1.50 -5.23
N THR A 276 -9.10 -0.68 -4.25
CA THR A 276 -10.50 -0.53 -3.85
C THR A 276 -11.35 -0.03 -5.03
N GLU A 277 -10.88 0.97 -5.76
CA GLU A 277 -11.59 1.48 -6.94
C GLU A 277 -11.69 0.41 -8.05
N VAL A 278 -10.66 -0.42 -8.25
CA VAL A 278 -10.75 -1.57 -9.17
C VAL A 278 -11.81 -2.57 -8.70
N ILE A 279 -11.84 -2.92 -7.41
CA ILE A 279 -12.85 -3.84 -6.84
C ILE A 279 -14.25 -3.27 -7.02
N ILE A 280 -14.45 -1.97 -6.81
CA ILE A 280 -15.74 -1.29 -7.00
C ILE A 280 -16.16 -1.33 -8.47
N ARG A 281 -15.24 -1.04 -9.40
CA ARG A 281 -15.55 -1.06 -10.84
C ARG A 281 -15.91 -2.45 -11.34
N VAL A 282 -15.22 -3.48 -10.87
CA VAL A 282 -15.46 -4.86 -11.30
C VAL A 282 -16.69 -5.45 -10.61
N GLY A 283 -16.76 -5.36 -9.28
CA GLY A 283 -17.80 -6.03 -8.50
C GLY A 283 -19.05 -5.19 -8.23
N GLY A 284 -18.98 -3.87 -8.38
CA GLY A 284 -20.08 -2.93 -8.17
C GLY A 284 -20.75 -2.43 -9.45
N HIS A 285 -20.33 -2.89 -10.63
CA HIS A 285 -20.85 -2.43 -11.93
C HIS A 285 -22.38 -2.43 -12.00
N GLY A 286 -23.05 -3.53 -11.61
CA GLY A 286 -24.51 -3.60 -11.63
C GLY A 286 -25.21 -2.63 -10.66
N LEU A 287 -24.52 -2.22 -9.59
CA LEU A 287 -25.00 -1.29 -8.58
C LEU A 287 -24.82 0.16 -9.02
N LEU A 288 -23.69 0.46 -9.67
CA LEU A 288 -23.40 1.75 -10.29
C LEU A 288 -24.33 2.01 -11.47
N ASP A 289 -24.64 1.00 -12.28
CA ASP A 289 -25.58 1.12 -13.40
C ASP A 289 -27.01 1.37 -12.92
N LEU A 290 -27.43 0.68 -11.85
CA LEU A 290 -28.73 0.91 -11.22
C LEU A 290 -28.83 2.33 -10.64
N ALA A 291 -27.77 2.83 -10.00
CA ALA A 291 -27.77 4.17 -9.43
C ALA A 291 -27.65 5.27 -10.51
N ALA A 292 -26.88 5.05 -11.57
CA ALA A 292 -26.79 5.93 -12.73
C ALA A 292 -28.11 5.99 -13.52
N ALA A 293 -28.91 4.92 -13.48
CA ALA A 293 -30.23 4.88 -14.09
C ALA A 293 -31.31 5.65 -13.30
N LEU A 294 -31.04 6.06 -12.05
CA LEU A 294 -32.01 6.80 -11.23
C LEU A 294 -32.11 8.29 -11.61
N SER A 295 -31.00 8.92 -12.01
CA SER A 295 -30.96 10.32 -12.46
C SER A 295 -29.65 10.67 -13.17
N GLU A 296 -29.73 11.54 -14.19
CA GLU A 296 -28.54 12.14 -14.83
C GLU A 296 -27.65 12.90 -13.81
N ALA A 297 -28.26 13.53 -12.81
CA ALA A 297 -27.54 14.26 -11.77
C ALA A 297 -26.70 13.31 -10.89
N ASP A 298 -27.24 12.14 -10.55
CA ASP A 298 -26.52 11.11 -9.78
C ASP A 298 -25.40 10.48 -10.61
N GLN A 299 -25.61 10.27 -11.90
CA GLN A 299 -24.58 9.77 -12.81
C GLN A 299 -23.38 10.72 -12.91
N VAL A 300 -23.63 12.02 -13.06
CA VAL A 300 -22.58 13.05 -13.09
C VAL A 300 -21.84 13.11 -11.76
N ALA A 301 -22.57 13.08 -10.64
CA ALA A 301 -21.96 13.06 -9.31
C ALA A 301 -21.05 11.84 -9.12
N GLN A 302 -21.52 10.63 -9.45
CA GLN A 302 -20.73 9.40 -9.32
C GLN A 302 -19.48 9.39 -10.20
N THR A 303 -19.59 9.92 -11.42
CA THR A 303 -18.45 10.05 -12.33
C THR A 303 -17.41 11.02 -11.77
N ALA A 304 -17.85 12.21 -11.33
CA ALA A 304 -16.97 13.21 -10.73
C ALA A 304 -16.26 12.68 -9.47
N LEU A 305 -16.98 11.95 -8.62
CA LEU A 305 -16.43 11.33 -7.42
C LEU A 305 -15.46 10.20 -7.73
N GLY A 306 -15.76 9.37 -8.74
CA GLY A 306 -14.86 8.32 -9.20
C GLY A 306 -13.52 8.90 -9.65
N THR A 307 -13.54 9.96 -10.46
CA THR A 307 -12.33 10.67 -10.88
C THR A 307 -11.60 11.27 -9.68
N SER A 308 -12.31 11.97 -8.79
CA SER A 308 -11.71 12.57 -7.60
C SER A 308 -11.08 11.54 -6.66
N ARG A 309 -11.70 10.37 -6.46
CA ARG A 309 -11.15 9.28 -5.65
C ARG A 309 -9.85 8.75 -6.23
N ILE A 310 -9.78 8.57 -7.54
CA ILE A 310 -8.54 8.15 -8.22
C ILE A 310 -7.46 9.19 -8.04
N ASP A 311 -7.76 10.47 -8.30
CA ASP A 311 -6.79 11.55 -8.16
C ASP A 311 -6.24 11.61 -6.72
N ASN A 312 -7.13 11.56 -5.73
CA ASN A 312 -6.76 11.54 -4.32
C ASN A 312 -5.89 10.31 -3.96
N ALA A 313 -6.24 9.12 -4.48
CA ALA A 313 -5.47 7.90 -4.27
C ALA A 313 -4.07 7.99 -4.89
N ILE A 314 -3.94 8.64 -6.06
CA ILE A 314 -2.66 8.90 -6.72
C ILE A 314 -1.81 9.88 -5.88
N TRP A 315 -2.38 10.99 -5.43
CA TRP A 315 -1.69 11.93 -4.52
C TRP A 315 -1.21 11.23 -3.25
N LEU A 316 -2.09 10.45 -2.62
CA LEU A 316 -1.77 9.67 -1.42
C LEU A 316 -0.62 8.69 -1.68
N LEU A 317 -0.65 7.99 -2.81
CA LEU A 317 0.37 7.03 -3.23
C LEU A 317 1.74 7.71 -3.35
N PHE A 318 1.83 8.78 -4.13
CA PHE A 318 3.10 9.44 -4.41
C PHE A 318 3.66 10.14 -3.16
N VAL A 319 2.83 10.89 -2.43
CA VAL A 319 3.28 11.60 -1.23
C VAL A 319 3.68 10.62 -0.13
N GLY A 320 2.94 9.53 0.06
CA GLY A 320 3.29 8.49 1.02
C GLY A 320 4.61 7.80 0.68
N ALA A 321 4.82 7.45 -0.60
CA ALA A 321 6.06 6.86 -1.08
C ALA A 321 7.26 7.78 -0.86
N LEU A 322 7.15 9.04 -1.29
CA LEU A 322 8.21 10.05 -1.15
C LEU A 322 8.53 10.33 0.32
N THR A 323 7.50 10.46 1.16
CA THR A 323 7.68 10.68 2.60
C THR A 323 8.45 9.53 3.26
N ALA A 324 8.09 8.29 2.97
CA ALA A 324 8.77 7.12 3.52
C ALA A 324 10.22 7.02 3.01
N LEU A 325 10.47 7.34 1.74
CA LEU A 325 11.81 7.37 1.15
C LEU A 325 12.69 8.46 1.75
N ILE A 326 12.16 9.67 1.92
CA ILE A 326 12.89 10.79 2.54
C ILE A 326 13.24 10.42 3.99
N ALA A 327 12.27 9.89 4.75
CA ALA A 327 12.51 9.46 6.12
C ALA A 327 13.57 8.35 6.20
N PHE A 328 13.53 7.38 5.26
CA PHE A 328 14.55 6.34 5.15
C PHE A 328 15.93 6.90 4.76
N GLY A 329 16.01 7.79 3.78
CA GLY A 329 17.26 8.42 3.34
C GLY A 329 17.95 9.18 4.48
N ARG A 330 17.18 9.84 5.35
CA ARG A 330 17.71 10.48 6.57
C ARG A 330 18.35 9.52 7.57
N THR A 331 18.18 8.20 7.40
CA THR A 331 18.80 7.19 8.27
C THR A 331 20.09 6.58 7.70
N LEU A 332 20.49 6.91 6.47
CA LEU A 332 21.61 6.24 5.79
C LEU A 332 23.01 6.76 6.19
N GLY A 333 23.10 7.83 6.99
CA GLY A 333 24.38 8.39 7.46
C GLY A 333 25.29 8.94 6.34
N PRO A 334 26.34 9.70 6.68
CA PRO A 334 27.39 10.05 5.72
C PRO A 334 28.08 8.77 5.23
N ARG A 335 28.39 8.69 3.94
CA ARG A 335 29.28 7.62 3.45
C ARG A 335 30.65 7.81 4.10
N PRO A 336 31.31 6.73 4.57
CA PRO A 336 32.71 6.82 4.96
C PRO A 336 33.49 7.41 3.79
N THR A 337 34.17 8.53 4.02
CA THR A 337 35.23 8.96 3.11
C THR A 337 36.29 7.89 3.20
N VAL A 338 36.54 7.21 2.08
CA VAL A 338 37.78 6.45 1.95
C VAL A 338 38.83 7.53 1.93
N ASP A 339 39.56 7.70 3.03
CA ASP A 339 40.69 8.60 3.07
C ASP A 339 41.68 8.08 2.01
N GLU A 340 41.81 8.80 0.90
CA GLU A 340 42.77 8.54 -0.19
C GLU A 340 44.19 8.98 0.23
N ASP A 341 44.51 8.91 1.52
CA ASP A 341 45.78 9.33 2.10
C ASP A 341 46.40 8.11 2.78
N GLU A 342 47.21 7.34 2.05
CA GLU A 342 48.39 6.58 2.54
C GLU A 342 48.81 5.55 1.48
N ASP A 343 49.42 6.03 0.39
CA ASP A 343 50.40 5.28 -0.41
C ASP A 343 51.21 6.29 -1.25
N GLU A 344 51.79 7.31 -0.59
CA GLU A 344 52.97 7.96 -1.15
C GLU A 344 54.18 7.07 -0.79
N PRO A 345 54.79 6.36 -1.75
CA PRO A 345 56.02 5.62 -1.47
C PRO A 345 57.10 6.62 -1.10
N ALA A 346 57.71 6.43 0.08
CA ALA A 346 58.89 7.18 0.46
C ALA A 346 59.98 6.98 -0.62
N GLU A 347 60.33 8.04 -1.32
CA GLU A 347 61.52 8.07 -2.17
C GLU A 347 62.77 8.05 -1.29
N ASP A 348 63.59 7.01 -1.47
CA ASP A 348 64.93 6.83 -0.88
C ASP A 348 65.96 7.86 -1.39
#